data_AF-A0A7X8HHN6-F1
#
_entry.id   AF-A0A7X8HHN6-F1
#
_cell.length_a   1.000
_cell.length_b   1.000
_cell.length_c   1.000
_cell.angle_alpha   90.00
_cell.angle_beta   90.00
_cell.angle_gamma   90.00
#
_symmetry.space_group_name_H-M   'P 1'
#
loop_
_entity.id
_entity.type
_entity.pdbx_description
1 polymer ?
#
loop_
_entity_poly.entity_id
_entity_poly.type
_entity_poly.pdbx_seq_one_letter_code
_entity_poly.pdbx_strand_id
1 'polypeptide(L)'
;PIIEELTGIRTEMLLNEKSFPKVYNEFIEFIDSKDAIFCVWGSIDIRELYKSVEYFKENTNLLPKKFINLQPYASLYFNMPKKIQLKLQNVVEMLKIPVANKFHDALNDAYYTAEIFKKIHNEYMEPNIYNPHYVKPKVRQRKIVIDEEALFKQFEKMFNRTFTEEEKSIILLAYKMGKTKQFLKDLK
;
A
#
# COMPACT_ATOMS: atom_id res chain seq x y z
N PRO A 1 3.42 25.68 7.74
CA PRO A 1 3.32 25.18 9.14
C PRO A 1 3.53 23.65 9.28
N ILE A 2 2.62 22.78 8.80
CA ILE A 2 2.70 21.33 9.07
C ILE A 2 3.89 20.65 8.35
N ILE A 3 4.14 20.99 7.08
CA ILE A 3 5.24 20.38 6.29
C ILE A 3 6.61 20.80 6.84
N GLU A 4 6.75 22.07 7.23
CA GLU A 4 7.98 22.63 7.79
C GLU A 4 8.29 22.02 9.16
N GLU A 5 7.27 21.75 9.98
CA GLU A 5 7.44 21.07 11.27
C GLU A 5 7.88 19.60 11.09
N LEU A 6 7.34 18.91 10.09
CA LEU A 6 7.67 17.52 9.83
C LEU A 6 9.04 17.34 9.18
N THR A 7 9.39 18.15 8.19
CA THR A 7 10.61 17.97 7.37
C THR A 7 11.76 18.87 7.79
N GLY A 8 11.48 19.93 8.55
CA GLY A 8 12.45 20.99 8.85
C GLY A 8 12.77 21.91 7.67
N ILE A 9 12.23 21.65 6.47
CA ILE A 9 12.48 22.45 5.27
C ILE A 9 11.62 23.71 5.34
N ARG A 10 12.26 24.87 5.38
CA ARG A 10 11.58 26.18 5.37
C ARG A 10 11.54 26.76 3.97
N THR A 11 10.52 27.58 3.70
CA THR A 11 10.36 28.22 2.38
C THR A 11 11.59 29.04 1.98
N GLU A 12 12.25 29.70 2.94
CA GLU A 12 13.44 30.52 2.67
C GLU A 12 14.64 29.69 2.22
N MET A 13 14.73 28.43 2.65
CA MET A 13 15.79 27.50 2.22
C MET A 13 15.67 27.16 0.74
N LEU A 14 14.48 27.23 0.18
CA LEU A 14 14.20 26.83 -1.20
C LEU A 14 14.35 27.98 -2.21
N LEU A 15 14.48 29.23 -1.75
CA LEU A 15 14.48 30.42 -2.63
C LEU A 15 15.61 30.42 -3.66
N ASN A 16 16.75 29.83 -3.31
CA ASN A 16 17.95 29.78 -4.15
C ASN A 16 18.26 28.37 -4.67
N GLU A 17 17.36 27.41 -4.41
CA GLU A 17 17.56 26.03 -4.84
C GLU A 17 17.23 25.85 -6.31
N LYS A 18 17.81 24.80 -6.90
CA LYS A 18 17.55 24.46 -8.30
C LYS A 18 16.10 24.03 -8.48
N SER A 19 15.51 24.41 -9.61
CA SER A 19 14.16 23.97 -9.98
C SER A 19 14.10 22.46 -10.19
N PHE A 20 12.91 21.88 -10.02
CA PHE A 20 12.69 20.45 -10.20
C PHE A 20 13.20 19.93 -11.57
N PRO A 21 12.88 20.54 -12.74
CA PRO A 21 13.46 20.15 -14.02
C PRO A 21 14.99 20.02 -14.02
N LYS A 22 15.68 20.98 -13.40
CA LYS A 22 17.14 20.98 -13.36
C LYS A 22 17.67 19.86 -12.48
N VAL A 23 17.12 19.70 -11.27
CA VAL A 23 17.51 18.61 -10.35
C VAL A 23 17.16 17.24 -10.94
N TYR A 24 16.04 17.12 -11.64
CA TYR A 24 15.62 15.89 -12.30
C TYR A 24 16.63 15.46 -13.37
N ASN A 25 17.07 16.37 -14.24
CA ASN A 25 18.06 16.03 -15.26
C ASN A 25 19.41 15.65 -14.63
N GLU A 26 19.87 16.39 -13.62
CA GLU A 26 21.07 16.04 -12.85
C GLU A 26 20.93 14.67 -12.16
N PHE A 27 19.74 14.33 -11.67
CA PHE A 27 19.45 13.03 -11.07
C PHE A 27 19.46 11.90 -12.11
N ILE A 28 18.91 12.12 -13.30
CA ILE A 28 18.97 11.15 -14.41
C ILE A 28 20.42 10.90 -14.85
N GLU A 29 21.23 11.95 -14.93
CA GLU A 29 22.67 11.82 -15.21
C GLU A 29 23.39 11.08 -14.08
N PHE A 30 23.04 11.33 -12.82
CA PHE A 30 23.65 10.66 -11.67
C PHE A 30 23.38 9.15 -11.63
N ILE A 31 22.13 8.72 -11.91
CA ILE A 31 21.81 7.28 -11.91
C ILE A 31 22.45 6.54 -13.09
N ASP A 32 22.71 7.26 -14.19
CA ASP A 32 23.36 6.82 -15.44
C ASP A 32 22.94 5.43 -15.97
N SER A 33 21.71 4.99 -15.65
CA SER A 33 21.24 3.66 -16.03
C SER A 33 19.74 3.55 -15.89
N LYS A 34 19.07 3.11 -16.96
CA LYS A 34 17.65 2.75 -16.95
C LYS A 34 17.37 1.36 -16.37
N ASP A 35 18.42 0.55 -16.23
CA ASP A 35 18.36 -0.80 -15.68
C ASP A 35 18.59 -0.82 -14.16
N ALA A 36 18.90 0.34 -13.56
CA ALA A 36 18.99 0.51 -12.13
C ALA A 36 17.69 0.05 -11.43
N ILE A 37 17.82 -0.36 -10.17
CA ILE A 37 16.69 -0.79 -9.34
C ILE A 37 16.58 0.19 -8.18
N PHE A 38 15.46 0.89 -8.10
CA PHE A 38 15.21 1.76 -6.95
C PHE A 38 14.87 0.94 -5.72
N CYS A 39 15.62 1.12 -4.64
CA CYS A 39 15.29 0.54 -3.35
C CYS A 39 14.62 1.62 -2.49
N VAL A 40 13.34 1.44 -2.18
CA VAL A 40 12.54 2.42 -1.43
C VAL A 40 11.98 1.81 -0.16
N TRP A 41 11.79 2.63 0.87
CA TRP A 41 11.13 2.18 2.08
C TRP A 41 9.65 1.87 1.82
N GLY A 42 8.97 2.73 1.06
CA GLY A 42 7.56 2.56 0.72
C GLY A 42 7.24 2.86 -0.74
N SER A 43 6.17 2.26 -1.26
CA SER A 43 5.71 2.52 -2.64
C SER A 43 5.22 3.95 -2.90
N ILE A 44 5.13 4.79 -1.86
CA ILE A 44 4.73 6.19 -2.00
C ILE A 44 5.84 6.98 -2.69
N ASP A 45 7.11 6.72 -2.36
CA ASP A 45 8.26 7.49 -2.89
C ASP A 45 8.34 7.42 -4.42
N ILE A 46 8.23 6.20 -4.98
CA ILE A 46 8.18 5.99 -6.44
C ILE A 46 6.98 6.70 -7.07
N ARG A 47 5.81 6.63 -6.42
CA ARG A 47 4.59 7.23 -6.95
C ARG A 47 4.70 8.74 -7.03
N GLU A 48 5.19 9.39 -5.97
CA GLU A 48 5.36 10.84 -5.93
C GLU A 48 6.46 11.30 -6.89
N LEU A 49 7.57 10.55 -7.02
CA LEU A 49 8.59 10.84 -8.04
C LEU A 49 7.99 10.88 -9.46
N TYR A 50 7.26 9.84 -9.86
CA TYR A 50 6.64 9.81 -11.20
C TYR A 50 5.60 10.92 -11.38
N LYS A 51 4.78 11.20 -10.36
CA LYS A 51 3.81 12.31 -10.41
C LYS A 51 4.50 13.66 -10.56
N SER A 52 5.59 13.91 -9.85
CA SER A 52 6.33 15.17 -9.97
C SER A 52 6.92 15.33 -11.37
N VAL A 53 7.51 14.27 -11.93
CA VAL A 53 8.02 14.28 -13.30
C VAL A 53 6.90 14.61 -14.30
N GLU A 54 5.74 13.97 -14.18
CA GLU A 54 4.58 14.28 -15.03
C GLU A 54 4.07 15.72 -14.84
N TYR A 55 3.97 16.19 -13.59
CA TYR A 55 3.51 17.54 -13.26
C TYR A 55 4.40 18.62 -13.90
N PHE A 56 5.71 18.45 -13.84
CA PHE A 56 6.68 19.36 -14.46
C PHE A 56 6.89 19.09 -15.96
N LYS A 57 6.13 18.15 -16.55
CA LYS A 57 6.20 17.77 -17.99
C LYS A 57 7.56 17.23 -18.42
N GLU A 58 8.27 16.61 -17.50
CA GLU A 58 9.55 15.94 -17.74
C GLU A 58 9.34 14.50 -18.25
N ASN A 59 10.39 13.89 -18.82
CA ASN A 59 10.28 12.60 -19.48
C ASN A 59 10.39 11.40 -18.52
N THR A 60 9.25 10.86 -18.07
CA THR A 60 9.18 9.66 -17.22
C THR A 60 9.87 8.41 -17.77
N ASN A 61 10.13 8.31 -19.08
CA ASN A 61 10.83 7.17 -19.69
C ASN A 61 12.34 7.17 -19.43
N LEU A 62 12.87 8.23 -18.81
CA LEU A 62 14.26 8.26 -18.35
C LEU A 62 14.42 7.56 -17.00
N LEU A 63 13.35 7.43 -16.21
CA LEU A 63 13.41 6.75 -14.92
C LEU A 63 13.50 5.23 -15.06
N PRO A 64 14.31 4.57 -14.22
CA PRO A 64 14.25 3.14 -14.01
C PRO A 64 12.86 2.69 -13.60
N LYS A 65 12.37 1.63 -14.25
CA LYS A 65 11.03 1.09 -13.99
C LYS A 65 11.02 0.07 -12.85
N LYS A 66 12.18 -0.49 -12.51
CA LYS A 66 12.31 -1.54 -11.49
C LYS A 66 12.48 -0.91 -10.11
N PHE A 67 11.75 -1.41 -9.13
CA PHE A 67 11.91 -0.99 -7.74
C PHE A 67 11.66 -2.13 -6.76
N ILE A 68 12.32 -2.07 -5.60
CA ILE A 68 12.10 -2.92 -4.45
C ILE A 68 11.48 -2.06 -3.35
N ASN A 69 10.30 -2.46 -2.87
CA ASN A 69 9.70 -1.87 -1.69
C ASN A 69 10.09 -2.72 -0.47
N LEU A 70 10.90 -2.18 0.44
CA LEU A 70 11.43 -2.94 1.58
C LEU A 70 10.41 -3.19 2.68
N GLN A 71 9.40 -2.36 2.85
CA GLN A 71 8.49 -2.47 3.99
C GLN A 71 7.81 -3.85 4.12
N PRO A 72 7.27 -4.50 3.06
CA PRO A 72 6.76 -5.85 3.16
C PRO A 72 7.81 -6.90 3.51
N TYR A 73 9.05 -6.73 3.03
CA TYR A 73 10.15 -7.64 3.33
C TYR A 73 10.64 -7.48 4.78
N ALA A 74 10.66 -6.25 5.31
CA ALA A 74 10.94 -6.01 6.72
C ALA A 74 9.90 -6.70 7.61
N SER A 75 8.61 -6.62 7.25
CA SER A 75 7.57 -7.34 8.00
C SER A 75 7.77 -8.85 7.98
N LEU A 76 8.11 -9.43 6.82
CA LEU A 76 8.43 -10.86 6.72
C LEU A 76 9.64 -11.24 7.58
N TYR A 77 10.70 -10.42 7.56
CA TYR A 77 11.91 -10.66 8.33
C TYR A 77 11.63 -10.80 9.83
N PHE A 78 10.62 -10.10 10.34
CA PHE A 78 10.16 -10.20 11.73
C PHE A 78 8.99 -11.18 11.94
N ASN A 79 8.76 -12.12 11.01
CA ASN A 79 7.67 -13.09 11.06
C ASN A 79 6.26 -12.46 11.19
N MET A 80 6.09 -11.25 10.65
CA MET A 80 4.81 -10.55 10.60
C MET A 80 4.16 -10.70 9.22
N PRO A 81 2.82 -10.67 9.13
CA PRO A 81 2.14 -10.66 7.84
C PRO A 81 2.59 -9.47 6.97
N LYS A 82 2.84 -9.70 5.66
CA LYS A 82 3.21 -8.65 4.67
C LYS A 82 2.28 -7.43 4.66
N LYS A 83 1.03 -7.59 5.10
CA LYS A 83 0.03 -6.52 5.16
C LYS A 83 0.29 -5.52 6.30
N ILE A 84 1.06 -5.90 7.30
CA ILE A 84 1.49 -4.99 8.35
C ILE A 84 2.61 -4.14 7.76
N GLN A 85 2.42 -2.84 7.72
CA GLN A 85 3.38 -1.88 7.20
C GLN A 85 4.13 -1.24 8.37
N LEU A 86 5.36 -1.70 8.61
CA LEU A 86 6.20 -1.15 9.68
C LEU A 86 6.73 0.24 9.29
N LYS A 87 6.82 1.15 10.26
CA LYS A 87 7.48 2.44 10.08
C LYS A 87 9.00 2.24 10.00
N LEU A 88 9.69 3.11 9.26
CA LEU A 88 11.15 3.05 9.08
C LEU A 88 11.87 3.05 10.42
N GLN A 89 11.53 4.03 11.27
CA GLN A 89 12.10 4.18 12.60
C GLN A 89 11.94 2.91 13.45
N ASN A 90 10.76 2.30 13.48
CA ASN A 90 10.53 1.06 14.25
C ASN A 90 11.48 -0.05 13.80
N VAL A 91 11.71 -0.18 12.48
CA VAL A 91 12.59 -1.22 11.95
C VAL A 91 14.06 -0.92 12.22
N VAL A 92 14.47 0.34 12.14
CA VAL A 92 15.81 0.80 12.57
C VAL A 92 16.08 0.40 14.03
N GLU A 93 15.12 0.67 14.92
CA GLU A 93 15.21 0.32 16.34
C GLU A 93 15.24 -1.20 16.56
N MET A 94 14.34 -1.95 15.91
CA MET A 94 14.27 -3.41 16.03
C MET A 94 15.54 -4.10 15.50
N LEU A 95 16.16 -3.58 14.44
CA LEU A 95 17.43 -4.08 13.90
C LEU A 95 18.67 -3.56 14.64
N LYS A 96 18.47 -2.72 15.68
CA LYS A 96 19.53 -2.07 16.46
C LYS A 96 20.53 -1.33 15.58
N ILE A 97 20.04 -0.67 14.53
CA ILE A 97 20.86 0.20 13.68
C ILE A 97 21.15 1.48 14.48
N PRO A 98 22.41 1.92 14.59
CA PRO A 98 22.74 3.16 15.30
C PRO A 98 22.02 4.37 14.70
N VAL A 99 21.28 5.10 15.54
CA VAL A 99 20.57 6.32 15.15
C VAL A 99 21.49 7.51 15.40
N ALA A 100 22.15 7.98 14.36
CA ALA A 100 23.00 9.17 14.41
C ALA A 100 22.29 10.42 13.85
N ASN A 101 21.28 10.20 13.01
CA ASN A 101 20.63 11.24 12.23
C ASN A 101 19.13 11.31 12.52
N LYS A 102 18.53 12.48 12.33
CA LYS A 102 17.09 12.70 12.53
C LYS A 102 16.28 12.03 11.41
N PHE A 103 15.16 11.42 11.79
CA PHE A 103 14.12 10.96 10.86
C PHE A 103 13.38 12.14 10.22
N HIS A 104 12.64 11.87 9.15
CA HIS A 104 11.89 12.85 8.35
C HIS A 104 12.77 13.83 7.54
N ASP A 105 14.03 13.48 7.40
CA ASP A 105 14.94 14.03 6.39
C ASP A 105 15.14 12.97 5.30
N ALA A 106 14.94 13.34 4.04
CA ALA A 106 14.92 12.38 2.94
C ALA A 106 16.25 11.65 2.75
N LEU A 107 17.39 12.32 3.01
CA LEU A 107 18.71 11.72 2.88
C LEU A 107 18.98 10.72 4.01
N ASN A 108 18.62 11.09 5.25
CA ASN A 108 18.73 10.21 6.40
C ASN A 108 17.81 8.99 6.26
N ASP A 109 16.58 9.18 5.79
CA ASP A 109 15.63 8.09 5.56
C ASP A 109 16.14 7.15 4.46
N ALA A 110 16.77 7.67 3.39
CA ALA A 110 17.43 6.85 2.37
C ALA A 110 18.63 6.08 2.94
N TYR A 111 19.44 6.70 3.80
CA TYR A 111 20.54 6.05 4.51
C TYR A 111 20.06 4.89 5.37
N TYR A 112 19.03 5.11 6.22
CA TYR A 112 18.47 4.06 7.05
C TYR A 112 17.82 2.95 6.23
N THR A 113 17.17 3.29 5.11
CA THR A 113 16.63 2.31 4.16
C THR A 113 17.74 1.39 3.63
N ALA A 114 18.90 1.96 3.27
CA ALA A 114 20.06 1.20 2.83
C ALA A 114 20.66 0.32 3.94
N GLU A 115 20.75 0.82 5.17
CA GLU A 115 21.23 0.02 6.32
C GLU A 115 20.30 -1.15 6.65
N ILE A 116 18.98 -0.93 6.55
CA ILE A 116 18.00 -2.01 6.69
C ILE A 116 18.20 -3.02 5.56
N PHE A 117 18.29 -2.57 4.30
CA PHE A 117 18.50 -3.44 3.15
C PHE A 117 19.68 -4.39 3.35
N LYS A 118 20.84 -3.87 3.77
CA LYS A 118 22.04 -4.68 4.07
C LYS A 118 21.78 -5.82 5.06
N LYS A 119 20.88 -5.61 6.04
CA LYS A 119 20.56 -6.61 7.07
C LYS A 119 19.49 -7.62 6.64
N ILE A 120 18.49 -7.18 5.89
CA ILE A 120 17.33 -8.03 5.56
C ILE A 120 17.41 -8.66 4.17
N HIS A 121 18.32 -8.19 3.32
CA HIS A 121 18.48 -8.65 1.94
C HIS A 121 18.67 -10.17 1.89
N ASN A 122 17.95 -10.79 0.96
CA ASN A 122 18.03 -12.21 0.68
C ASN A 122 17.74 -12.46 -0.81
N GLU A 123 18.07 -13.67 -1.27
CA GLU A 123 17.94 -14.09 -2.67
C GLU A 123 16.50 -14.06 -3.21
N TYR A 124 15.48 -14.07 -2.34
CA TYR A 124 14.07 -14.04 -2.71
C TYR A 124 13.49 -12.62 -2.85
N MET A 125 14.31 -11.58 -2.63
CA MET A 125 13.89 -10.20 -2.89
C MET A 125 13.92 -9.90 -4.38
N GLU A 126 12.73 -9.85 -4.97
CA GLU A 126 12.58 -9.53 -6.38
C GLU A 126 12.11 -8.08 -6.59
N PRO A 127 12.65 -7.38 -7.61
CA PRO A 127 12.16 -6.08 -8.01
C PRO A 127 10.79 -6.18 -8.70
N ASN A 128 9.90 -5.27 -8.34
CA ASN A 128 8.66 -5.04 -9.06
C ASN A 128 8.87 -4.03 -10.19
N ILE A 129 8.01 -4.10 -11.22
CA ILE A 129 7.97 -3.10 -12.28
C ILE A 129 6.89 -2.07 -11.93
N TYR A 130 7.28 -0.80 -11.80
CA TYR A 130 6.35 0.30 -11.65
C TYR A 130 5.75 0.67 -13.01
N ASN A 131 4.42 0.77 -13.06
CA ASN A 131 3.69 1.26 -14.21
C ASN A 131 2.67 2.31 -13.74
N PRO A 132 2.90 3.61 -13.99
CA PRO A 132 2.00 4.68 -13.55
C PRO A 132 0.62 4.59 -14.21
N HIS A 133 0.52 3.99 -15.39
CA HIS A 133 -0.74 3.82 -16.14
C HIS A 133 -1.44 2.48 -15.86
N TYR A 134 -0.90 1.66 -14.95
CA TYR A 134 -1.53 0.40 -14.61
C TYR A 134 -2.83 0.62 -13.81
N VAL A 135 -3.96 0.37 -14.46
CA VAL A 135 -5.25 0.31 -13.80
C VAL A 135 -5.50 -1.14 -13.42
N LYS A 136 -5.45 -1.45 -12.12
CA LYS A 136 -5.82 -2.78 -11.62
C LYS A 136 -7.26 -3.07 -12.07
N PRO A 137 -7.51 -4.17 -12.79
CA PRO A 137 -8.87 -4.54 -13.17
C PRO A 137 -9.72 -4.64 -11.90
N LYS A 138 -10.76 -3.82 -11.79
CA LYS A 138 -11.74 -3.98 -10.72
C LYS A 138 -12.45 -5.30 -10.98
N VAL A 139 -12.05 -6.35 -10.26
CA VAL A 139 -12.87 -7.56 -10.15
C VAL A 139 -14.15 -7.11 -9.48
N ARG A 140 -15.21 -6.87 -10.27
CA ARG A 140 -16.54 -6.61 -9.73
C ARG A 140 -16.93 -7.87 -8.97
N GLN A 141 -16.85 -7.82 -7.64
CA GLN A 141 -17.50 -8.84 -6.83
C GLN A 141 -18.96 -8.83 -7.24
N ARG A 142 -19.45 -9.94 -7.79
CA ARG A 142 -20.85 -10.06 -8.18
C ARG A 142 -21.68 -9.76 -6.95
N LYS A 143 -22.59 -8.78 -7.03
CA LYS A 143 -23.57 -8.54 -5.97
C LYS A 143 -24.51 -9.74 -5.95
N ILE A 144 -24.33 -10.64 -4.99
CA ILE A 144 -25.23 -11.78 -4.78
C ILE A 144 -26.43 -11.26 -4.00
N VAL A 145 -27.58 -11.16 -4.66
CA VAL A 145 -28.87 -10.81 -4.06
C VAL A 145 -29.62 -12.10 -3.67
N ILE A 146 -30.49 -12.01 -2.67
CA ILE A 146 -31.35 -13.13 -2.26
C ILE A 146 -32.48 -13.24 -3.28
N ASP A 147 -32.73 -14.44 -3.78
CA ASP A 147 -33.94 -14.75 -4.53
C ASP A 147 -35.06 -15.04 -3.51
N GLU A 148 -35.82 -14.00 -3.17
CA GLU A 148 -36.88 -14.10 -2.16
C GLU A 148 -38.02 -15.00 -2.62
N GLU A 149 -38.32 -15.02 -3.92
CA GLU A 149 -39.38 -15.87 -4.49
C GLU A 149 -39.02 -17.35 -4.38
N ALA A 150 -37.80 -17.73 -4.80
CA ALA A 150 -37.34 -19.11 -4.67
C ALA A 150 -37.24 -19.55 -3.20
N LEU A 151 -36.79 -18.65 -2.31
CA LEU A 151 -36.72 -18.90 -0.88
C LEU A 151 -38.10 -19.21 -0.32
N PHE A 152 -39.10 -18.35 -0.55
CA PHE A 152 -40.43 -18.57 0.02
C PHE A 152 -41.18 -19.73 -0.61
N LYS A 153 -41.03 -19.98 -1.93
CA LYS A 153 -41.56 -21.20 -2.55
C LYS A 153 -41.04 -22.47 -1.87
N GLN A 154 -39.77 -22.48 -1.46
CA GLN A 154 -39.20 -23.61 -0.74
C GLN A 154 -39.79 -23.74 0.68
N PHE A 155 -39.96 -22.63 1.42
CA PHE A 155 -40.60 -22.66 2.73
C PHE A 155 -42.06 -23.12 2.64
N GLU A 156 -42.84 -22.60 1.69
CA GLU A 156 -44.23 -22.99 1.48
C GLU A 156 -44.34 -24.48 1.14
N LYS A 157 -43.43 -25.01 0.31
CA LYS A 157 -43.34 -26.44 0.02
C LYS A 157 -42.99 -27.29 1.25
N MET A 158 -42.05 -26.85 2.08
CA MET A 158 -41.60 -27.60 3.26
C MET A 158 -42.66 -27.65 4.36
N PHE A 159 -43.41 -26.57 4.54
CA PHE A 159 -44.42 -26.46 5.60
C PHE A 159 -45.86 -26.67 5.09
N ASN A 160 -46.04 -26.91 3.78
CA ASN A 160 -47.32 -27.09 3.10
C ASN A 160 -48.37 -26.02 3.47
N ARG A 161 -47.92 -24.77 3.60
CA ARG A 161 -48.75 -23.62 3.96
C ARG A 161 -48.20 -22.35 3.35
N THR A 162 -49.04 -21.32 3.24
CA THR A 162 -48.60 -19.96 2.92
C THR A 162 -48.06 -19.24 4.16
N PHE A 163 -47.24 -18.23 3.92
CA PHE A 163 -46.62 -17.41 4.97
C PHE A 163 -47.12 -15.97 4.89
N THR A 164 -47.37 -15.35 6.04
CA THR A 164 -47.75 -13.93 6.12
C THR A 164 -46.56 -13.02 5.82
N GLU A 165 -46.81 -11.75 5.50
CA GLU A 165 -45.73 -10.78 5.24
C GLU A 165 -44.83 -10.54 6.46
N GLU A 166 -45.38 -10.67 7.66
CA GLU A 166 -44.60 -10.61 8.90
C GLU A 166 -43.66 -11.82 9.02
N GLU A 167 -44.16 -13.04 8.78
CA GLU A 167 -43.33 -14.25 8.83
C GLU A 167 -42.23 -14.21 7.76
N LYS A 168 -42.56 -13.76 6.55
CA LYS A 168 -41.57 -13.55 5.47
C LYS A 168 -40.47 -12.57 5.89
N SER A 169 -40.86 -11.47 6.52
CA SER A 169 -39.92 -10.46 7.02
C SER A 169 -38.97 -11.02 8.09
N ILE A 170 -39.51 -11.82 9.03
CA ILE A 170 -38.72 -12.50 10.06
C ILE A 170 -37.72 -13.48 9.44
N ILE A 171 -38.15 -14.29 8.46
CA ILE A 171 -37.28 -15.26 7.76
C ILE A 171 -36.14 -14.55 7.02
N LEU A 172 -36.43 -13.48 6.27
CA LEU A 172 -35.42 -12.71 5.57
C LEU A 172 -34.43 -12.05 6.52
N LEU A 173 -34.91 -11.52 7.64
CA LEU A 173 -34.07 -10.92 8.66
C LEU A 173 -33.12 -11.96 9.27
N ALA A 174 -33.64 -13.12 9.66
CA ALA A 174 -32.85 -14.23 10.19
C ALA A 174 -31.77 -14.69 9.19
N TYR A 175 -32.12 -14.84 7.91
CA TYR A 175 -31.16 -15.20 6.86
C TYR A 175 -30.07 -14.13 6.69
N LYS A 176 -30.43 -12.84 6.62
CA LYS A 176 -29.49 -11.72 6.54
C LYS A 176 -28.53 -11.69 7.74
N MET A 177 -29.05 -11.90 8.94
CA MET A 177 -28.27 -11.98 10.18
C MET A 177 -27.34 -13.21 10.19
N GLY A 178 -27.76 -14.35 9.64
CA GLY A 178 -26.89 -15.52 9.50
C GLY A 178 -25.68 -15.27 8.61
N LYS A 179 -25.83 -14.48 7.53
CA LYS A 179 -24.72 -14.15 6.61
C LYS A 179 -23.60 -13.33 7.28
N THR A 180 -23.87 -12.61 8.35
CA THR A 180 -22.85 -11.81 9.05
C THR A 180 -21.94 -12.67 9.93
N LYS A 181 -22.29 -13.95 10.16
CA LYS A 181 -21.58 -14.88 11.05
C LYS A 181 -21.47 -14.40 12.51
N GLN A 182 -22.18 -13.35 12.89
CA GLN A 182 -22.07 -12.70 14.21
C GLN A 182 -22.45 -13.59 15.39
N PHE A 183 -23.19 -14.67 15.15
CA PHE A 183 -23.66 -15.60 16.19
C PHE A 183 -22.98 -16.98 16.10
N LEU A 184 -21.93 -17.13 15.28
CA LEU A 184 -21.15 -18.35 15.24
C LEU A 184 -20.12 -18.32 16.37
N LYS A 185 -20.00 -19.42 17.11
CA LYS A 185 -18.95 -19.65 18.11
C LYS A 185 -18.02 -20.75 17.62
N ASP A 186 -16.73 -20.59 17.84
CA ASP A 186 -15.77 -21.67 17.61
C ASP A 186 -15.97 -22.75 18.68
N LEU A 187 -16.15 -23.99 18.24
CA LEU A 187 -16.10 -25.15 19.11
C LEU A 187 -14.61 -25.51 19.26
N LYS A 188 -14.00 -25.02 20.33
CA LYS A 188 -12.74 -25.59 20.83
C LYS A 188 -13.01 -26.92 21.52
#